data_AF-A0A0V0WHI3-F1
#
_entry.id   AF-A0A0V0WHI3-F1
#
_cell.length_a   1.000
_cell.length_b   1.000
_cell.length_c   1.000
_cell.angle_alpha   90.00
_cell.angle_beta   90.00
_cell.angle_gamma   90.00
#
_symmetry.space_group_name_H-M   'P 1'
#
loop_
_entity.id
_entity.type
_entity.pdbx_description
1 polymer ?
#
loop_
_entity_poly.entity_id
_entity_poly.type
_entity_poly.pdbx_seq_one_letter_code
_entity_poly.pdbx_strand_id
1 'polypeptide(L)'
;MEDLPALKAILTKPTEPINAAGLFPTLEQIEMFAYYLPKATLSNLLDIFVSLSAVDENRFFMCNVDDLKFLADMIEHVPLTLKVRYVFCMAPISRKKPFVCGMFLRYARKFSRGEPLTSDW
;
A
#
# COMPACT_ATOMS: atom_id res chain seq x y z
N MET A 1 -23.05 16.59 28.19
CA MET A 1 -24.34 15.87 28.18
C MET A 1 -25.01 15.89 26.81
N GLU A 2 -24.57 16.73 25.87
CA GLU A 2 -25.16 16.86 24.52
C GLU A 2 -24.92 15.64 23.61
N ASP A 3 -23.86 14.87 23.83
CA ASP A 3 -23.56 13.68 23.00
C ASP A 3 -24.36 12.43 23.39
N LEU A 4 -24.93 12.39 24.60
CA LEU A 4 -25.61 11.19 25.09
C LEU A 4 -26.83 10.80 24.25
N PRO A 5 -27.70 11.74 23.79
CA PRO A 5 -28.76 11.44 22.84
C PRO A 5 -28.23 10.90 21.50
N ALA A 6 -27.15 11.49 20.95
CA ALA A 6 -26.56 11.05 19.69
C ALA A 6 -25.97 9.63 19.80
N LEU A 7 -25.26 9.35 20.89
CA LEU A 7 -24.70 8.02 21.16
C LEU A 7 -25.82 6.95 21.24
N LYS A 8 -26.91 7.25 21.95
CA LYS A 8 -28.07 6.34 22.03
C LYS A 8 -28.67 6.07 20.66
N ALA A 9 -28.81 7.09 19.82
CA ALA A 9 -29.35 6.95 18.47
C ALA A 9 -28.45 6.10 17.56
N ILE A 10 -27.13 6.24 17.66
CA ILE A 10 -26.17 5.43 16.90
C ILE A 10 -26.23 3.96 17.33
N LEU A 11 -26.26 3.71 18.64
CA LEU A 11 -26.27 2.35 19.20
C LEU A 11 -27.56 1.57 18.91
N THR A 12 -28.69 2.25 18.68
CA THR A 12 -29.95 1.60 18.33
C THR A 12 -30.16 1.42 16.83
N LYS A 13 -29.32 2.02 15.97
CA LYS A 13 -29.40 1.83 14.52
C LYS A 13 -28.99 0.39 14.15
N PRO A 14 -29.77 -0.34 13.35
CA PRO A 14 -29.37 -1.66 12.86
C PRO A 14 -28.12 -1.56 11.97
N THR A 15 -27.21 -2.52 12.10
CA THR A 15 -26.02 -2.61 11.26
C THR A 15 -26.41 -3.02 9.83
N GLU A 16 -25.95 -2.24 8.85
CA GLU A 16 -26.15 -2.56 7.44
C GLU A 16 -25.21 -3.71 7.02
N PRO A 17 -25.68 -4.69 6.23
CA PRO A 17 -24.83 -5.76 5.71
C PRO A 17 -23.69 -5.23 4.83
N ILE A 18 -22.56 -5.94 4.81
CA ILE A 18 -21.45 -5.67 3.89
C ILE A 18 -21.82 -6.23 2.50
N ASN A 19 -21.73 -5.39 1.47
CA ASN A 19 -22.16 -5.76 0.11
C ASN A 19 -21.01 -6.26 -0.78
N ALA A 20 -19.76 -5.92 -0.47
CA ALA A 20 -18.61 -6.25 -1.31
C ALA A 20 -17.33 -6.54 -0.51
N ALA A 21 -16.44 -7.33 -1.09
CA ALA A 21 -15.13 -7.67 -0.55
C ALA A 21 -13.99 -6.96 -1.28
N GLY A 22 -12.93 -6.60 -0.55
CA GLY A 22 -11.77 -5.95 -1.13
C GLY A 22 -10.87 -6.93 -1.88
N LEU A 23 -10.42 -6.54 -3.07
CA LEU A 23 -9.35 -7.19 -3.83
C LEU A 23 -8.10 -6.30 -3.80
N PHE A 24 -6.93 -6.90 -3.93
CA PHE A 24 -5.66 -6.18 -3.91
C PHE A 24 -4.77 -6.70 -5.04
N PRO A 25 -3.94 -5.84 -5.67
CA PRO A 25 -3.00 -6.29 -6.69
C PRO A 25 -2.04 -7.33 -6.11
N THR A 26 -1.75 -8.38 -6.87
CA THR A 26 -0.69 -9.35 -6.53
C THR A 26 0.64 -8.90 -7.13
N LEU A 27 1.76 -9.38 -6.57
CA LEU A 27 3.08 -9.08 -7.12
C LEU A 27 3.16 -9.54 -8.58
N GLU A 28 2.68 -10.75 -8.87
CA GLU A 28 2.74 -11.37 -10.20
C GLU A 28 1.97 -10.54 -11.24
N GLN A 29 0.81 -9.98 -10.85
CA GLN A 29 0.06 -9.06 -11.70
C GLN A 29 0.85 -7.77 -11.99
N ILE A 30 1.51 -7.20 -10.98
CA ILE A 30 2.30 -5.98 -11.15
C ILE A 30 3.58 -6.25 -11.95
N GLU A 31 4.22 -7.41 -11.77
CA GLU A 31 5.37 -7.86 -12.57
C GLU A 31 5.00 -7.98 -14.06
N MET A 32 3.80 -8.49 -14.37
CA MET A 32 3.29 -8.53 -15.74
C MET A 32 3.16 -7.13 -16.35
N PHE A 33 2.64 -6.16 -15.60
CA PHE A 33 2.54 -4.77 -16.09
C PHE A 33 3.93 -4.15 -16.29
N ALA A 34 4.86 -4.40 -15.37
CA ALA A 34 6.24 -3.91 -15.49
C ALA A 34 6.98 -4.50 -16.70
N TYR A 35 6.67 -5.74 -17.10
CA TYR A 35 7.20 -6.33 -18.32
C TYR A 35 6.79 -5.53 -19.57
N TYR A 36 5.53 -5.12 -19.66
CA TYR A 36 5.02 -4.32 -20.79
C TYR A 36 5.37 -2.82 -20.67
N LEU A 37 5.60 -2.32 -19.46
CA LEU A 37 5.87 -0.91 -19.15
C LEU A 37 7.17 -0.76 -18.35
N PRO A 38 8.34 -1.12 -18.90
CA PRO A 38 9.59 -1.23 -18.14
C PRO A 38 10.15 0.09 -17.61
N LYS A 39 9.59 1.23 -18.05
CA LYS A 39 9.98 2.57 -17.61
C LYS A 39 9.01 3.18 -16.59
N ALA A 40 7.89 2.52 -16.30
CA ALA A 40 6.94 3.00 -15.32
C ALA A 40 7.45 2.74 -13.90
N THR A 41 7.26 3.70 -13.01
CA THR A 41 7.55 3.53 -11.58
C THR A 41 6.53 2.56 -10.96
N LEU A 42 6.84 1.98 -9.79
CA LEU A 42 5.89 1.10 -9.11
C LEU A 42 4.57 1.83 -8.77
N SER A 43 4.65 3.11 -8.36
CA SER A 43 3.47 3.93 -8.08
C SER A 43 2.59 4.10 -9.33
N ASN A 44 3.19 4.34 -10.50
CA ASN A 44 2.43 4.42 -11.75
C ASN A 44 1.88 3.06 -12.22
N LEU A 45 2.62 1.97 -12.05
CA LEU A 45 2.12 0.63 -12.36
C LEU A 45 0.86 0.30 -11.56
N LEU A 46 0.81 0.69 -10.29
CA LEU A 46 -0.38 0.53 -9.44
C LEU A 46 -1.56 1.36 -9.95
N ASP A 47 -1.35 2.62 -10.31
CA ASP A 47 -2.40 3.47 -10.88
C ASP A 47 -2.99 2.88 -12.18
N ILE A 48 -2.10 2.42 -13.07
CA ILE A 48 -2.51 1.81 -14.34
C ILE A 48 -3.25 0.50 -14.07
N PHE A 49 -2.77 -0.33 -13.13
CA PHE A 49 -3.44 -1.57 -12.76
C PHE A 49 -4.84 -1.32 -12.21
N VAL A 50 -5.00 -0.38 -11.26
CA VAL A 50 -6.30 -0.02 -10.69
C VAL A 50 -7.23 0.54 -11.78
N SER A 51 -6.70 1.36 -12.70
CA SER A 51 -7.47 1.94 -13.80
C SER A 51 -7.94 0.92 -14.85
N LEU A 52 -7.19 -0.17 -15.06
CA LEU A 52 -7.51 -1.17 -16.10
C LEU A 52 -8.19 -2.42 -15.54
N SER A 53 -8.18 -2.60 -14.22
CA SER A 53 -8.82 -3.76 -13.57
C SER A 53 -10.33 -3.69 -13.68
N ALA A 54 -10.94 -4.76 -14.15
CA ALA A 54 -12.38 -4.97 -14.09
C ALA A 54 -12.72 -5.95 -12.96
N VAL A 55 -13.69 -5.59 -12.11
CA VAL A 55 -14.20 -6.42 -11.01
C VAL A 55 -15.73 -6.45 -11.08
N ASP A 56 -16.36 -7.48 -10.50
CA ASP A 56 -17.81 -7.46 -10.30
C ASP A 56 -18.15 -6.42 -9.23
N GLU A 57 -18.57 -5.23 -9.68
CA GLU A 57 -18.83 -4.05 -8.84
C GLU A 57 -19.90 -4.30 -7.76
N ASN A 58 -20.74 -5.33 -7.92
CA ASN A 58 -21.74 -5.70 -6.91
C ASN A 58 -21.17 -6.58 -5.78
N ARG A 59 -19.96 -7.12 -5.95
CA ARG A 59 -19.37 -8.10 -5.02
C ARG A 59 -17.95 -7.76 -4.59
N PHE A 60 -17.24 -6.96 -5.38
CA PHE A 60 -15.84 -6.66 -5.15
C PHE A 60 -15.51 -5.19 -5.40
N PHE A 61 -14.50 -4.69 -4.70
CA PHE A 61 -13.88 -3.40 -4.96
C PHE A 61 -12.36 -3.53 -4.88
N MET A 62 -11.64 -2.67 -5.58
CA MET A 62 -10.19 -2.60 -5.42
C MET A 62 -9.85 -1.85 -4.13
N CYS A 63 -9.08 -2.49 -3.24
CA CYS A 63 -8.61 -1.88 -2.01
C CYS A 63 -7.76 -0.64 -2.29
N ASN A 64 -7.74 0.29 -1.33
CA ASN A 64 -6.92 1.49 -1.40
C ASN A 64 -5.42 1.13 -1.44
N VAL A 65 -4.69 1.72 -2.39
CA VAL A 65 -3.25 1.51 -2.59
C VAL A 65 -2.40 2.76 -2.27
N ASP A 66 -2.98 3.79 -1.67
CA ASP A 66 -2.33 5.09 -1.43
C ASP A 66 -1.11 4.97 -0.52
N ASP A 67 -1.18 4.13 0.51
CA ASP A 67 -0.04 3.88 1.39
C ASP A 67 1.07 3.11 0.65
N LEU A 68 0.71 2.12 -0.16
CA LEU A 68 1.67 1.39 -1.00
C LEU A 68 2.39 2.34 -1.97
N LYS A 69 1.63 3.21 -2.65
CA LYS A 69 2.14 4.23 -3.58
C LYS A 69 3.05 5.24 -2.88
N PHE A 70 2.62 5.76 -1.74
CA PHE A 70 3.44 6.69 -0.93
C PHE A 70 4.81 6.11 -0.60
N LEU A 71 4.86 4.83 -0.23
CA LEU A 71 6.13 4.14 0.04
C LEU A 71 6.92 3.87 -1.23
N ALA A 72 6.27 3.47 -2.31
CA ALA A 72 6.93 3.28 -3.61
C ALA A 72 7.65 4.55 -4.05
N ASP A 73 6.97 5.70 -3.99
CA ASP A 73 7.52 7.01 -4.34
C ASP A 73 8.69 7.40 -3.40
N MET A 74 8.58 7.09 -2.10
CA MET A 74 9.62 7.40 -1.11
C MET A 74 10.96 6.69 -1.38
N ILE A 75 10.94 5.48 -1.92
CA ILE A 75 12.15 4.69 -2.19
C ILE A 75 12.44 4.54 -3.68
N GLU A 76 11.75 5.26 -4.56
CA GLU A 76 11.90 5.15 -6.02
C GLU A 76 13.36 5.27 -6.48
N HIS A 77 14.11 6.22 -5.90
CA HIS A 77 15.54 6.46 -6.18
C HIS A 77 16.49 5.39 -5.61
N VAL A 78 16.01 4.44 -4.82
CA VAL A 78 16.82 3.34 -4.27
C VAL A 78 16.87 2.20 -5.29
N PRO A 79 18.06 1.67 -5.66
CA PRO A 79 18.19 0.63 -6.68
C PRO A 79 17.76 -0.74 -6.13
N LEU A 80 16.46 -1.04 -6.23
CA LEU A 80 15.85 -2.30 -5.82
C LEU A 80 15.15 -2.95 -7.01
N THR A 81 15.15 -4.28 -7.05
CA THR A 81 14.30 -5.03 -7.98
C THR A 81 12.81 -4.77 -7.65
N LEU A 82 11.94 -4.91 -8.65
CA LEU A 82 10.51 -4.67 -8.48
C LEU A 82 9.91 -5.51 -7.34
N LYS A 83 10.23 -6.81 -7.30
CA LYS A 83 9.81 -7.72 -6.22
C LYS A 83 10.22 -7.23 -4.83
N VAL A 84 11.47 -6.84 -4.66
CA VAL A 84 11.96 -6.34 -3.37
C VAL A 84 11.28 -5.03 -3.01
N ARG A 85 11.17 -4.09 -3.97
CA ARG A 85 10.48 -2.81 -3.78
C ARG A 85 9.03 -3.04 -3.34
N TYR A 86 8.30 -3.91 -4.03
CA TYR A 86 6.93 -4.26 -3.71
C TYR A 86 6.80 -4.78 -2.26
N VAL A 87 7.65 -5.74 -1.87
CA VAL A 87 7.66 -6.29 -0.50
C VAL A 87 7.97 -5.21 0.54
N PHE A 88 8.93 -4.32 0.29
CA PHE A 88 9.20 -3.17 1.18
C PHE A 88 7.95 -2.29 1.34
N CYS A 89 7.29 -1.96 0.24
CA CYS A 89 6.11 -1.09 0.26
C CYS A 89 4.88 -1.76 0.91
N MET A 90 4.86 -3.09 1.07
CA MET A 90 3.84 -3.79 1.86
C MET A 90 4.07 -3.70 3.38
N ALA A 91 5.19 -3.12 3.83
CA ALA A 91 5.47 -2.97 5.26
C ALA A 91 4.42 -2.03 5.92
N PRO A 92 3.82 -2.42 7.07
CA PRO A 92 2.75 -1.66 7.70
C PRO A 92 3.33 -0.45 8.46
N ILE A 93 3.69 0.60 7.74
CA ILE A 93 4.29 1.81 8.31
C ILE A 93 3.35 3.00 8.27
N SER A 94 3.37 3.78 9.35
CA SER A 94 2.57 4.99 9.42
C SER A 94 3.28 6.16 8.74
N ARG A 95 2.74 6.60 7.59
CA ARG A 95 3.21 7.82 6.89
C ARG A 95 3.14 9.10 7.74
N LYS A 96 2.38 9.08 8.84
CA LYS A 96 2.24 10.19 9.80
C LYS A 96 3.42 10.33 10.76
N LYS A 97 4.35 9.37 10.80
CA LYS A 97 5.50 9.36 11.73
C LYS A 97 6.81 9.55 10.94
N PRO A 98 7.36 10.78 10.85
CA PRO A 98 8.57 11.06 10.08
C PRO A 98 9.76 10.18 10.43
N PHE A 99 9.93 9.84 11.72
CA PHE A 99 10.97 8.92 12.16
C PHE A 99 10.84 7.54 11.50
N VAL A 100 9.62 6.99 11.42
CA VAL A 100 9.37 5.67 10.80
C VAL A 100 9.66 5.72 9.30
N CYS A 101 9.25 6.79 8.61
CA CYS A 101 9.57 7.01 7.20
C CYS A 101 11.09 7.11 6.96
N GLY A 102 11.80 7.82 7.83
CA GLY A 102 13.26 7.92 7.78
C GLY A 102 13.94 6.56 7.97
N MET A 103 13.46 5.75 8.93
CA MET A 103 13.97 4.39 9.15
C MET A 103 13.66 3.46 7.97
N PHE A 104 12.46 3.54 7.40
CA PHE A 104 12.09 2.80 6.19
C PHE A 104 13.07 3.06 5.04
N LEU A 105 13.37 4.33 4.74
CA LEU A 105 14.35 4.69 3.72
C LEU A 105 15.77 4.18 4.06
N ARG A 106 16.18 4.26 5.34
CA ARG A 106 17.47 3.72 5.78
C ARG A 106 17.55 2.20 5.58
N TYR A 107 16.49 1.45 5.89
CA TYR A 107 16.41 0.01 5.69
C TYR A 107 16.49 -0.38 4.21
N ALA A 108 15.71 0.29 3.35
CA ALA A 108 15.75 0.07 1.92
C ALA A 108 17.15 0.32 1.34
N ARG A 109 17.84 1.39 1.78
CA ARG A 109 19.22 1.70 1.36
C ARG A 109 20.22 0.65 1.83
N LYS A 110 20.17 0.22 3.09
CA LYS A 110 21.04 -0.84 3.63
C LYS A 110 20.87 -2.14 2.85
N PHE A 111 19.62 -2.54 2.62
CA PHE A 111 19.30 -3.72 1.82
C PHE A 111 19.85 -3.60 0.39
N SER A 112 19.68 -2.45 -0.28
CA SER A 112 20.18 -2.24 -1.65
C SER A 112 21.70 -2.38 -1.79
N ARG A 113 22.44 -2.22 -0.68
CA ARG A 113 23.90 -2.37 -0.63
C ARG A 113 24.35 -3.76 -0.17
N GLY A 114 23.42 -4.67 0.12
CA GLY A 114 23.73 -5.96 0.72
C GLY A 114 24.26 -5.86 2.15
N GLU A 115 24.02 -4.73 2.83
CA GLU A 115 24.48 -4.51 4.20
C GLU A 115 23.40 -4.99 5.20
N PRO A 116 23.73 -5.88 6.15
CA PRO A 116 22.78 -6.31 7.17
C PRO A 116 22.42 -5.19 8.14
N LEU A 117 21.23 -5.30 8.73
CA LEU A 117 20.80 -4.48 9.87
C LEU A 117 21.17 -5.25 11.15
N THR A 118 22.12 -4.72 11.92
CA THR A 118 22.57 -5.31 13.21
C THR A 118 22.06 -4.49 14.39
N SER A 119 22.14 -5.04 15.61
CA SER A 119 21.76 -4.33 16.84
C SER A 119 22.57 -3.07 17.10
N ASP A 120 23.79 -3.02 16.57
CA ASP A 120 24.78 -1.97 16.85
C ASP A 120 24.70 -0.80 15.84
N TRP A 121 23.79 -0.88 14.85
CA TRP A 121 23.60 0.10 13.79
C TRP A 121 22.48 1.10 14.10
#